data_AF-A0A925BTZ7-F1
#
_entry.id   AF-A0A925BTZ7-F1
#
_cell.length_a   1.000
_cell.length_b   1.000
_cell.length_c   1.000
_cell.angle_alpha   90.00
_cell.angle_beta   90.00
_cell.angle_gamma   90.00
#
_symmetry.space_group_name_H-M   'P 1'
#
loop_
_entity.id
_entity.type
_entity.pdbx_description
1 polymer ?
#
loop_
_entity_poly.entity_id
_entity_poly.type
_entity_poly.pdbx_seq_one_letter_code
_entity_poly.pdbx_strand_id
1 'polypeptide(L)'
;MAKHREKCPQPETPANLAKLLYLFAEVQERLYHGETIQKALAQISRHTQDEKILETCRAIAVLLKIEATEQFVSFDRGWYFDAVQKLQKRLAWVLEKYQLIPNLVEQSDPKWTADLSQATDIQLATLTQLVSLLDNEPAFCDQQGNTIRPNDLVVVPCQDDKGREYEHYGIVRPTPNGYRIAHFFTGETIRPQNRIVEMGVGYVHFTQDLTVWQFKERPADAIDAEIEARIAKFQAEICTGRAKFWNQLSYNCEHWAREMVCGEAYSTQVEKLRKKDRD
;
A
#
# COMPACT_ATOMS: atom_id res chain seq x y z
N MET A 1 -73.72 -40.21 1.69
CA MET A 1 -72.76 -39.09 1.67
C MET A 1 -71.39 -39.62 2.11
N ALA A 2 -70.45 -39.72 1.19
CA ALA A 2 -69.02 -39.78 1.51
C ALA A 2 -68.31 -39.04 0.37
N LYS A 3 -67.97 -37.77 0.60
CA LYS A 3 -67.20 -36.96 -0.33
C LYS A 3 -65.77 -37.51 -0.33
N HIS A 4 -65.36 -38.13 -1.43
CA HIS A 4 -63.95 -38.36 -1.72
C HIS A 4 -63.27 -36.98 -1.76
N ARG A 5 -62.49 -36.66 -0.73
CA ARG A 5 -61.50 -35.58 -0.81
C ARG A 5 -60.33 -36.14 -1.60
N GLU A 6 -60.24 -35.77 -2.86
CA GLU A 6 -58.98 -35.83 -3.60
C GLU A 6 -57.96 -35.02 -2.80
N LYS A 7 -56.92 -35.70 -2.30
CA LYS A 7 -55.74 -35.02 -1.79
C LYS A 7 -55.12 -34.30 -2.99
N CYS A 8 -55.10 -32.97 -2.96
CA CYS A 8 -54.22 -32.19 -3.82
C CYS A 8 -52.81 -32.77 -3.69
N PRO A 9 -52.16 -33.23 -4.78
CA PRO A 9 -50.76 -33.63 -4.70
C PRO A 9 -49.98 -32.40 -4.24
N GLN A 10 -49.28 -32.53 -3.11
CA GLN A 10 -48.29 -31.51 -2.77
C GLN A 10 -47.21 -31.59 -3.85
N PRO A 11 -46.77 -30.46 -4.43
CA PRO A 11 -45.66 -30.49 -5.35
C PRO A 11 -44.45 -30.99 -4.56
N GLU A 12 -43.98 -32.20 -4.88
CA GLU A 12 -42.71 -32.68 -4.39
C GLU A 12 -41.65 -31.73 -4.91
N THR A 13 -41.12 -30.87 -4.03
CA THR A 13 -39.88 -30.16 -4.31
C THR A 13 -38.86 -31.23 -4.66
N PRO A 14 -38.36 -31.30 -5.92
CA PRO A 14 -37.42 -32.34 -6.28
C PRO A 14 -36.22 -32.23 -5.34
N ALA A 15 -35.70 -33.33 -4.80
CA ALA A 15 -34.56 -33.33 -3.88
C ALA A 15 -33.35 -32.51 -4.41
N ASN A 16 -33.28 -32.34 -5.74
CA ASN A 16 -32.32 -31.51 -6.45
C ASN A 16 -32.49 -30.00 -6.19
N LEU A 17 -33.71 -29.47 -6.04
CA LEU A 17 -33.94 -28.04 -5.79
C LEU A 17 -33.49 -27.64 -4.38
N ALA A 18 -33.77 -28.46 -3.37
CA ALA A 18 -33.30 -28.21 -2.00
C ALA A 18 -31.77 -28.21 -1.91
N LYS A 19 -31.12 -29.18 -2.57
CA LYS A 19 -29.66 -29.27 -2.65
C LYS A 19 -29.06 -28.07 -3.40
N LEU A 20 -29.71 -27.64 -4.47
CA LEU A 20 -29.29 -26.48 -5.28
C LEU A 20 -29.38 -25.18 -4.47
N LEU A 21 -30.51 -24.92 -3.81
CA LEU A 21 -30.71 -23.75 -2.95
C LEU A 21 -29.72 -23.74 -1.78
N TYR A 22 -29.42 -24.91 -1.20
CA TYR A 22 -28.39 -25.03 -0.18
C TYR A 22 -27.00 -24.63 -0.71
N LEU A 23 -26.62 -25.08 -1.90
CA LEU A 23 -25.33 -24.73 -2.51
C LEU A 23 -25.24 -23.23 -2.82
N PHE A 24 -26.32 -22.61 -3.31
CA PHE A 24 -26.38 -21.16 -3.47
C PHE A 24 -26.25 -20.43 -2.13
N ALA A 25 -26.94 -20.90 -1.09
CA ALA A 25 -26.83 -20.34 0.25
C ALA A 25 -25.40 -20.48 0.80
N GLU A 26 -24.74 -21.62 0.62
CA GLU A 26 -23.35 -21.85 1.04
C GLU A 26 -22.38 -20.93 0.29
N VAL A 27 -22.54 -20.77 -1.04
CA VAL A 27 -21.74 -19.85 -1.85
C VAL A 27 -21.91 -18.42 -1.37
N GLN A 28 -23.16 -17.96 -1.20
CA GLN A 28 -23.47 -16.61 -0.76
C GLN A 28 -23.02 -16.37 0.69
N GLU A 29 -23.26 -17.30 1.61
CA GLU A 29 -22.76 -17.23 2.99
C GLU A 29 -21.24 -17.09 3.00
N ARG A 30 -20.51 -17.77 2.12
CA ARG A 30 -19.05 -17.74 2.11
C ARG A 30 -18.46 -16.49 1.46
N LEU A 31 -19.21 -15.85 0.55
CA LEU A 31 -18.94 -14.51 0.04
C LEU A 31 -19.26 -13.44 1.09
N TYR A 32 -20.37 -13.58 1.81
CA TYR A 32 -20.84 -12.65 2.85
C TYR A 32 -20.39 -12.96 4.26
N HIS A 33 -19.59 -14.01 4.47
CA HIS A 33 -18.85 -14.21 5.72
C HIS A 33 -17.76 -13.14 5.76
N GLY A 34 -18.25 -11.92 6.03
CA GLY A 34 -17.59 -10.66 5.76
C GLY A 34 -16.28 -10.59 6.49
N GLU A 35 -16.16 -11.24 7.65
CA GLU A 35 -14.97 -11.16 8.48
C GLU A 35 -13.69 -11.53 7.73
N THR A 36 -13.68 -12.53 6.83
CA THR A 36 -12.45 -12.90 6.11
C THR A 36 -12.12 -11.92 4.98
N ILE A 37 -13.10 -11.58 4.13
CA ILE A 37 -12.89 -10.67 3.00
C ILE A 37 -12.66 -9.25 3.51
N GLN A 38 -13.48 -8.78 4.44
CA GLN A 38 -13.32 -7.49 5.11
C GLN A 38 -11.96 -7.37 5.79
N LYS A 39 -11.51 -8.39 6.53
CA LYS A 39 -10.16 -8.38 7.11
C LYS A 39 -9.07 -8.32 6.05
N ALA A 40 -9.22 -9.04 4.93
CA ALA A 40 -8.25 -8.99 3.84
C ALA A 40 -8.21 -7.59 3.20
N LEU A 41 -9.36 -6.99 2.88
CA LEU A 41 -9.45 -5.63 2.33
C LEU A 41 -8.90 -4.57 3.28
N ALA A 42 -9.22 -4.68 4.58
CA ALA A 42 -8.67 -3.80 5.61
C ALA A 42 -7.15 -3.96 5.73
N GLN A 43 -6.64 -5.18 5.64
CA GLN A 43 -5.20 -5.43 5.67
C GLN A 43 -4.50 -4.86 4.44
N ILE A 44 -5.09 -4.99 3.25
CA ILE A 44 -4.59 -4.35 2.03
C ILE A 44 -4.52 -2.83 2.22
N SER A 45 -5.63 -2.22 2.66
CA SER A 45 -5.76 -0.78 2.84
C SER A 45 -4.82 -0.21 3.91
N ARG A 46 -4.41 -1.02 4.89
CA ARG A 46 -3.40 -0.64 5.90
C ARG A 46 -1.99 -0.51 5.35
N HIS A 47 -1.71 -1.18 4.22
CA HIS A 47 -0.37 -1.33 3.68
C HIS A 47 -0.14 -0.73 2.31
N THR A 48 -1.08 0.08 1.83
CA THR A 48 -0.97 0.81 0.57
C THR A 48 -1.61 2.19 0.67
N GLN A 49 -1.07 3.14 -0.09
CA GLN A 49 -1.68 4.45 -0.37
C GLN A 49 -1.98 4.59 -1.88
N ASP A 50 -1.87 3.50 -2.65
CA ASP A 50 -2.19 3.48 -4.06
C ASP A 50 -3.70 3.58 -4.26
N GLU A 51 -4.16 4.74 -4.72
CA GLU A 51 -5.59 5.03 -4.86
C GLU A 51 -6.30 4.05 -5.80
N LYS A 52 -5.62 3.52 -6.83
CA LYS A 52 -6.25 2.53 -7.73
C LYS A 52 -6.57 1.22 -7.01
N ILE A 53 -5.68 0.82 -6.11
CA ILE A 53 -5.87 -0.37 -5.28
C ILE A 53 -6.96 -0.10 -4.24
N LEU A 54 -6.95 1.07 -3.60
CA LEU A 54 -7.99 1.46 -2.64
C LEU A 54 -9.37 1.52 -3.30
N GLU A 55 -9.49 2.12 -4.49
CA GLU A 55 -10.70 2.11 -5.30
C GLU A 55 -11.17 0.69 -5.64
N THR A 56 -10.24 -0.21 -5.96
CA THR A 56 -10.54 -1.63 -6.21
C THR A 56 -11.08 -2.29 -4.94
N CYS A 57 -10.49 -2.04 -3.77
CA CYS A 57 -11.00 -2.53 -2.49
C CYS A 57 -12.40 -2.00 -2.18
N ARG A 58 -12.67 -0.71 -2.43
CA ARG A 58 -14.01 -0.11 -2.29
C ARG A 58 -15.01 -0.76 -3.23
N ALA A 59 -14.64 -1.00 -4.48
CA ALA A 59 -15.51 -1.66 -5.47
C ALA A 59 -15.89 -3.09 -5.02
N ILE A 60 -14.94 -3.85 -4.48
CA ILE A 60 -15.22 -5.17 -3.89
C ILE A 60 -16.17 -5.05 -2.70
N ALA A 61 -15.93 -4.08 -1.80
CA ALA A 61 -16.76 -3.87 -0.63
C ALA A 61 -18.20 -3.50 -1.00
N VAL A 62 -18.40 -2.65 -2.02
CA VAL A 62 -19.71 -2.29 -2.56
C VAL A 62 -20.40 -3.50 -3.20
N LEU A 63 -19.68 -4.28 -4.03
CA LEU A 63 -20.21 -5.48 -4.67
C LEU A 63 -20.72 -6.51 -3.66
N LEU A 64 -20.03 -6.64 -2.53
CA LEU A 64 -20.36 -7.57 -1.44
C LEU A 64 -21.20 -6.94 -0.33
N LYS A 65 -21.54 -5.65 -0.42
CA LYS A 65 -22.28 -4.88 0.59
C LYS A 65 -21.67 -5.01 2.00
N ILE A 66 -20.34 -4.93 2.09
CA ILE A 66 -19.60 -4.96 3.36
C ILE A 66 -18.97 -3.59 3.65
N GLU A 67 -18.68 -3.31 4.91
CA GLU A 67 -17.97 -2.09 5.31
C GLU A 67 -16.48 -2.18 4.96
N ALA A 68 -15.95 -1.16 4.28
CA ALA A 68 -14.52 -1.00 4.04
C ALA A 68 -13.91 -0.10 5.14
N THR A 69 -12.80 -0.53 5.74
CA THR A 69 -12.01 0.31 6.65
C THR A 69 -10.71 0.68 5.96
N GLU A 70 -10.52 1.97 5.72
CA GLU A 70 -9.31 2.53 5.11
C GLU A 70 -8.53 3.31 6.14
N GLN A 71 -7.49 2.68 6.69
CA GLN A 71 -6.58 3.33 7.62
C GLN A 71 -5.18 2.88 7.27
N PHE A 72 -4.41 3.75 6.62
CA PHE A 72 -3.00 3.48 6.33
C PHE A 72 -2.18 3.44 7.62
N VAL A 73 -1.27 2.47 7.72
CA VAL A 73 -0.36 2.29 8.87
C VAL A 73 1.09 2.37 8.42
N SER A 74 1.47 1.56 7.44
CA SER A 74 2.83 1.50 6.92
C SER A 74 2.85 0.80 5.58
N PHE A 75 3.74 1.17 4.67
CA PHE A 75 3.93 0.40 3.44
C PHE A 75 4.65 -0.91 3.76
N ASP A 76 4.01 -2.05 3.48
CA ASP A 76 4.63 -3.37 3.61
C ASP A 76 4.14 -4.31 2.50
N ARG A 77 5.06 -4.62 1.59
CA ARG A 77 4.81 -5.45 0.41
C ARG A 77 4.40 -6.88 0.78
N GLY A 78 5.01 -7.45 1.83
CA GLY A 78 4.73 -8.82 2.26
C GLY A 78 3.32 -8.94 2.82
N TRP A 79 2.97 -8.04 3.75
CA TRP A 79 1.63 -8.03 4.35
C TRP A 79 0.53 -7.72 3.32
N TYR A 80 0.81 -6.86 2.34
CA TYR A 80 -0.07 -6.62 1.20
C TYR A 80 -0.35 -7.91 0.43
N PHE A 81 0.69 -8.58 -0.08
CA PHE A 81 0.52 -9.78 -0.92
C PHE A 81 -0.06 -10.96 -0.14
N ASP A 82 0.28 -11.12 1.14
CA ASP A 82 -0.34 -12.14 1.99
C ASP A 82 -1.86 -11.95 2.11
N ALA A 83 -2.32 -10.70 2.19
CA ALA A 83 -3.75 -10.37 2.24
C ALA A 83 -4.43 -10.65 0.89
N VAL A 84 -3.79 -10.28 -0.23
CA VAL A 84 -4.26 -10.58 -1.58
C VAL A 84 -4.37 -12.10 -1.80
N GLN A 85 -3.36 -12.87 -1.41
CA GLN A 85 -3.40 -14.33 -1.50
C GLN A 85 -4.51 -14.95 -0.67
N LYS A 86 -4.79 -14.44 0.53
CA LYS A 86 -5.93 -14.90 1.34
C LYS A 86 -7.25 -14.67 0.61
N LEU A 87 -7.40 -13.52 -0.04
CA LEU A 87 -8.57 -13.17 -0.83
C LEU A 87 -8.71 -14.09 -2.06
N GLN A 88 -7.64 -14.30 -2.81
CA GLN A 88 -7.59 -15.21 -3.97
C GLN A 88 -7.93 -16.65 -3.57
N LYS A 89 -7.34 -17.18 -2.49
CA LYS A 89 -7.64 -18.53 -1.98
C LYS A 89 -9.12 -18.65 -1.58
N ARG A 90 -9.68 -17.63 -0.95
CA ARG A 90 -11.10 -17.60 -0.59
C ARG A 90 -11.99 -17.63 -1.82
N LEU A 91 -11.68 -16.80 -2.83
CA LEU A 91 -12.43 -16.76 -4.08
C LEU A 91 -12.34 -18.09 -4.84
N ALA A 92 -11.14 -18.69 -4.93
CA ALA A 92 -10.94 -19.98 -5.58
C ALA A 92 -11.82 -21.08 -4.96
N TRP A 93 -11.89 -21.13 -3.63
CA TRP A 93 -12.77 -22.07 -2.92
C TRP A 93 -14.25 -21.84 -3.26
N VAL A 94 -14.70 -20.58 -3.32
CA VAL A 94 -16.08 -20.25 -3.69
C VAL A 94 -16.38 -20.69 -5.12
N LEU A 95 -15.46 -20.44 -6.06
CA LEU A 95 -15.60 -20.86 -7.45
C LEU A 95 -15.67 -22.40 -7.58
N GLU A 96 -14.85 -23.13 -6.82
CA GLU A 96 -14.88 -24.60 -6.79
C GLU A 96 -16.25 -25.12 -6.32
N LYS A 97 -16.83 -24.52 -5.29
CA LYS A 97 -18.19 -24.85 -4.83
C LYS A 97 -19.25 -24.51 -5.87
N TYR A 98 -19.09 -23.36 -6.54
CA TYR A 98 -20.01 -22.91 -7.57
C TYR A 98 -20.01 -23.83 -8.81
N GLN A 99 -18.90 -24.48 -9.15
CA GLN A 99 -18.84 -25.44 -10.27
C GLN A 99 -19.80 -26.64 -10.13
N LEU A 100 -20.31 -26.91 -8.92
CA LEU A 100 -21.30 -27.96 -8.68
C LEU A 100 -22.73 -27.56 -9.08
N ILE A 101 -22.99 -26.26 -9.23
CA ILE A 101 -24.31 -25.68 -9.45
C ILE A 101 -24.83 -25.90 -10.89
N PRO A 102 -24.05 -25.66 -11.97
CA PRO A 102 -24.54 -25.83 -13.35
C PRO A 102 -25.18 -27.20 -13.63
N ASN A 103 -24.54 -28.29 -13.18
CA ASN A 103 -25.05 -29.65 -13.35
C ASN A 103 -26.40 -29.90 -12.65
N LEU A 104 -26.67 -29.18 -11.55
CA LEU A 104 -27.91 -29.30 -10.79
C LEU A 104 -28.99 -28.35 -11.33
N VAL A 105 -28.60 -27.22 -11.91
CA VAL A 105 -29.50 -26.28 -12.61
C VAL A 105 -30.13 -26.94 -13.83
N GLU A 106 -29.35 -27.69 -14.62
CA GLU A 106 -29.86 -28.45 -15.79
C GLU A 106 -30.94 -29.48 -15.41
N GLN A 107 -30.94 -29.93 -14.15
CA GLN A 107 -31.87 -30.91 -13.61
C GLN A 107 -33.02 -30.29 -12.80
N SER A 108 -33.15 -28.96 -12.83
CA SER A 108 -34.11 -28.18 -12.04
C SER A 108 -34.98 -27.30 -12.93
N ASP A 109 -36.15 -26.88 -12.43
CA ASP A 109 -37.04 -25.97 -13.15
C ASP A 109 -36.42 -24.56 -13.23
N PRO A 110 -36.17 -24.01 -14.44
CA PRO A 110 -35.56 -22.70 -14.66
C PRO A 110 -36.27 -21.55 -13.95
N LYS A 111 -37.58 -21.66 -13.70
CA LYS A 111 -38.36 -20.64 -13.01
C LYS A 111 -37.79 -20.29 -11.63
N TRP A 112 -37.13 -21.24 -10.98
CA TRP A 112 -36.61 -21.07 -9.62
C TRP A 112 -35.11 -20.78 -9.57
N THR A 113 -34.40 -20.97 -10.68
CA THR A 113 -32.94 -21.04 -10.70
C THR A 113 -32.29 -20.01 -11.61
N ALA A 114 -32.96 -19.59 -12.69
CA ALA A 114 -32.38 -18.73 -13.73
C ALA A 114 -31.87 -17.38 -13.17
N ASP A 115 -32.71 -16.63 -12.44
CA ASP A 115 -32.35 -15.32 -11.91
C ASP A 115 -31.21 -15.42 -10.88
N LEU A 116 -31.23 -16.47 -10.06
CA LEU A 116 -30.24 -16.70 -9.01
C LEU A 116 -28.87 -17.11 -9.60
N SER A 117 -28.88 -18.00 -10.60
CA SER A 117 -27.69 -18.36 -11.39
C SER A 117 -27.11 -17.13 -12.05
N GLN A 118 -27.90 -16.36 -12.80
CA GLN A 118 -27.43 -15.19 -13.52
C GLN A 118 -26.83 -14.14 -12.58
N ALA A 119 -27.50 -13.85 -11.47
CA ALA A 119 -27.00 -12.89 -10.47
C ALA A 119 -25.68 -13.37 -9.85
N THR A 120 -25.57 -14.66 -9.55
CA THR A 120 -24.35 -15.24 -8.97
C THR A 120 -23.19 -15.28 -9.97
N ASP A 121 -23.46 -15.62 -11.24
CA ASP A 121 -22.48 -15.61 -12.33
C ASP A 121 -21.87 -14.22 -12.50
N ILE A 122 -22.72 -13.18 -12.58
CA ILE A 122 -22.27 -11.78 -12.71
C ILE A 122 -21.43 -11.38 -11.49
N GLN A 123 -21.91 -11.65 -10.29
CA GLN A 123 -21.21 -11.28 -9.06
C GLN A 123 -19.82 -11.96 -8.98
N LEU A 124 -19.73 -13.26 -9.27
CA LEU A 124 -18.48 -14.01 -9.24
C LEU A 124 -17.51 -13.55 -10.34
N ALA A 125 -18.00 -13.28 -11.54
CA ALA A 125 -17.18 -12.76 -12.63
C ALA A 125 -16.59 -11.39 -12.29
N THR A 126 -17.42 -10.45 -11.80
CA THR A 126 -16.97 -9.13 -11.37
C THR A 126 -15.99 -9.22 -10.20
N LEU A 127 -16.27 -10.05 -9.20
CA LEU A 127 -15.37 -10.24 -8.07
C LEU A 127 -14.02 -10.81 -8.51
N THR A 128 -14.01 -11.76 -9.44
CA THR A 128 -12.76 -12.33 -10.00
C THR A 128 -11.93 -11.30 -10.71
N GLN A 129 -12.57 -10.44 -11.51
CA GLN A 129 -11.88 -9.34 -12.18
C GLN A 129 -11.31 -8.33 -11.18
N LEU A 130 -12.05 -7.94 -10.15
CA LEU A 130 -11.57 -6.98 -9.16
C LEU A 130 -10.42 -7.56 -8.33
N VAL A 131 -10.51 -8.83 -7.91
CA VAL A 131 -9.44 -9.49 -7.15
C VAL A 131 -8.16 -9.64 -7.97
N SER A 132 -8.25 -9.85 -9.29
CA SER A 132 -7.05 -9.93 -10.13
C SER A 132 -6.34 -8.58 -10.29
N LEU A 133 -7.06 -7.46 -10.20
CA LEU A 133 -6.44 -6.12 -10.22
C LEU A 133 -5.59 -5.84 -8.97
N LEU A 134 -5.85 -6.55 -7.86
CA LEU A 134 -5.06 -6.44 -6.63
C LEU A 134 -3.74 -7.25 -6.67
N ASP A 135 -3.49 -8.04 -7.72
CA ASP A 135 -2.22 -8.77 -7.86
C ASP A 135 -1.05 -7.87 -8.29
N ASN A 136 -1.35 -6.61 -8.63
CA ASN A 136 -0.32 -5.62 -8.94
C ASN A 136 0.43 -5.19 -7.67
N GLU A 137 1.73 -4.96 -7.82
CA GLU A 137 2.53 -4.36 -6.75
C GLU A 137 2.05 -2.91 -6.51
N PRO A 138 1.70 -2.54 -5.27
CA PRO A 138 1.19 -1.21 -4.98
C PRO A 138 2.24 -0.15 -5.25
N ALA A 139 1.82 0.94 -5.89
CA ALA A 139 2.64 2.13 -5.95
C ALA A 139 2.85 2.68 -4.53
N PHE A 140 4.10 3.03 -4.20
CA PHE A 140 4.37 3.81 -3.01
C PHE A 140 4.06 5.28 -3.30
N CYS A 141 3.15 5.88 -2.55
CA CYS A 141 2.68 7.25 -2.77
C CYS A 141 2.82 8.09 -1.50
N ASP A 142 3.03 9.41 -1.64
CA ASP A 142 2.88 10.34 -0.51
C ASP A 142 1.42 10.62 -0.16
N GLN A 143 1.19 11.42 0.87
CA GLN A 143 -0.16 11.82 1.32
C GLN A 143 -0.95 12.62 0.28
N GLN A 144 -0.27 13.18 -0.73
CA GLN A 144 -0.87 13.92 -1.83
C GLN A 144 -1.16 13.04 -3.05
N GLY A 145 -0.83 11.74 -2.98
CA GLY A 145 -1.01 10.78 -4.07
C GLY A 145 0.10 10.79 -5.12
N ASN A 146 1.22 11.49 -4.87
CA ASN A 146 2.36 11.46 -5.78
C ASN A 146 3.08 10.12 -5.65
N THR A 147 3.25 9.40 -6.76
CA THR A 147 4.05 8.17 -6.78
C THR A 147 5.52 8.48 -6.50
N ILE A 148 6.04 7.88 -5.43
CA ILE A 148 7.44 7.89 -5.04
C ILE A 148 8.12 6.63 -5.56
N ARG A 149 9.34 6.80 -6.09
CA ARG A 149 10.17 5.77 -6.70
C ARG A 149 11.56 5.76 -6.09
N PRO A 150 12.34 4.67 -6.26
CA PRO A 150 13.77 4.69 -5.99
C PRO A 150 14.43 5.93 -6.61
N ASN A 151 15.35 6.54 -5.86
CA ASN A 151 16.12 7.73 -6.23
C ASN A 151 15.39 9.06 -6.19
N ASP A 152 14.07 9.06 -5.96
CA ASP A 152 13.36 10.31 -5.75
C ASP A 152 13.91 11.03 -4.52
N LEU A 153 14.01 12.35 -4.65
CA LEU A 153 14.19 13.24 -3.51
C LEU A 153 12.83 13.41 -2.83
N VAL A 154 12.83 13.21 -1.52
CA VAL A 154 11.67 13.39 -0.66
C VAL A 154 11.97 14.39 0.44
N VAL A 155 10.92 15.02 0.98
CA VAL A 155 11.05 16.01 2.04
C VAL A 155 10.08 15.77 3.18
N VAL A 156 10.48 16.19 4.37
CA VAL A 156 9.58 16.43 5.51
C VAL A 156 9.56 17.93 5.80
N PRO A 157 8.39 18.58 5.83
CA PRO A 157 8.28 19.95 6.32
C PRO A 157 8.66 20.02 7.81
N CYS A 158 9.57 20.94 8.16
CA CYS A 158 10.09 21.10 9.51
C CYS A 158 10.11 22.58 9.91
N GLN A 159 10.30 22.84 11.21
CA GLN A 159 10.54 24.17 11.75
C GLN A 159 11.82 24.16 12.59
N ASP A 160 12.66 25.18 12.44
CA ASP A 160 13.85 25.34 13.28
C ASP A 160 13.50 25.93 14.66
N ASP A 161 14.50 26.03 15.55
CA ASP A 161 14.33 26.58 16.91
C ASP A 161 13.81 28.03 16.94
N LYS A 162 13.85 28.74 15.81
CA LYS A 162 13.36 30.11 15.63
C LYS A 162 11.99 30.14 14.93
N GLY A 163 11.35 28.98 14.75
CA GLY A 163 10.06 28.83 14.09
C GLY A 163 10.11 29.04 12.58
N ARG A 164 11.29 29.04 11.94
CA ARG A 164 11.41 29.18 10.49
C ARG A 164 11.17 27.86 9.82
N GLU A 165 10.26 27.85 8.86
CA GLU A 165 9.97 26.67 8.05
C GLU A 165 11.14 26.31 7.15
N TYR A 166 11.46 25.02 7.12
CA TYR A 166 12.41 24.43 6.21
C TYR A 166 11.98 23.02 5.78
N GLU A 167 12.61 22.51 4.73
CA GLU A 167 12.40 21.17 4.22
C GLU A 167 13.59 20.28 4.59
N HIS A 168 13.33 19.19 5.31
CA HIS A 168 14.34 18.16 5.58
C HIS A 168 14.37 17.14 4.46
N TYR A 169 15.51 17.02 3.77
CA TYR A 169 15.63 16.18 2.58
C TYR A 169 16.06 14.73 2.89
N GLY A 170 15.56 13.81 2.08
CA GLY A 170 15.96 12.42 2.04
C GLY A 170 15.93 11.86 0.62
N ILE A 171 16.48 10.66 0.46
CA ILE A 171 16.56 9.91 -0.80
C ILE A 171 15.86 8.58 -0.60
N VAL A 172 14.96 8.23 -1.51
CA VAL A 172 14.29 6.93 -1.49
C VAL A 172 15.27 5.86 -1.98
N ARG A 173 15.49 4.85 -1.15
CA ARG A 173 16.35 3.71 -1.46
C ARG A 173 15.55 2.41 -1.47
N PRO A 174 15.74 1.54 -2.48
CA PRO A 174 15.09 0.24 -2.50
C PRO A 174 15.70 -0.69 -1.43
N THR A 175 14.89 -1.63 -0.96
CA THR A 175 15.27 -2.73 -0.07
C THR A 175 14.57 -4.01 -0.55
N PRO A 176 14.98 -5.21 -0.10
CA PRO A 176 14.27 -6.45 -0.44
C PRO A 176 12.78 -6.44 -0.05
N ASN A 177 12.40 -5.64 0.95
CA ASN A 177 11.06 -5.62 1.55
C ASN A 177 10.26 -4.35 1.25
N GLY A 178 10.71 -3.50 0.31
CA GLY A 178 10.08 -2.23 -0.01
C GLY A 178 11.10 -1.09 -0.06
N TYR A 179 10.82 0.03 0.60
CA TYR A 179 11.66 1.23 0.53
C TYR A 179 12.13 1.70 1.90
N ARG A 180 13.24 2.42 1.91
CA ARG A 180 13.74 3.18 3.07
C ARG A 180 14.14 4.57 2.61
N ILE A 181 14.05 5.56 3.49
CA ILE A 181 14.60 6.90 3.22
C ILE A 181 15.98 7.00 3.84
N ALA A 182 16.99 7.23 3.00
CA ALA A 182 18.31 7.65 3.45
C ALA A 182 18.30 9.16 3.62
N HIS A 183 18.65 9.67 4.80
CA HIS A 183 18.65 11.10 5.07
C HIS A 183 19.79 11.45 6.02
N PHE A 184 20.33 12.66 5.82
CA PHE A 184 21.48 13.15 6.58
C PHE A 184 21.02 14.09 7.68
N PHE A 185 21.49 13.86 8.90
CA PHE A 185 21.25 14.73 10.05
C PHE A 185 22.53 15.42 10.49
N THR A 186 22.39 16.65 10.97
CA THR A 186 23.40 17.34 11.79
C THR A 186 22.77 17.63 13.13
N GLY A 187 23.06 16.82 14.14
CA GLY A 187 22.58 17.00 15.51
C GLY A 187 23.71 17.03 16.53
N GLU A 188 23.39 17.42 17.75
CA GLU A 188 24.19 17.11 18.95
C GLU A 188 24.07 15.61 19.23
N THR A 189 24.82 14.77 18.51
CA THR A 189 24.70 13.32 18.64
C THR A 189 25.77 12.76 19.60
N ILE A 190 25.31 12.14 20.70
CA ILE A 190 26.15 11.36 21.62
C ILE A 190 26.63 10.11 20.90
N ARG A 191 27.96 9.90 20.87
CA ARG A 191 28.55 8.65 20.33
C ARG A 191 28.10 7.43 21.17
N PRO A 192 28.21 6.19 20.64
CA PRO A 192 28.00 4.95 21.41
C PRO A 192 28.83 4.79 22.70
N GLN A 193 29.74 5.74 23.01
CA GLN A 193 30.58 5.77 24.21
C GLN A 193 30.21 6.86 25.24
N ASN A 194 28.95 7.35 25.28
CA ASN A 194 28.49 8.34 26.28
C ASN A 194 29.34 9.63 26.37
N ARG A 195 29.93 10.09 25.26
CA ARG A 195 30.56 11.41 25.18
C ARG A 195 29.65 12.36 24.42
N ILE A 196 29.19 13.40 25.11
CA ILE A 196 28.54 14.57 24.51
C ILE A 196 29.64 15.31 23.74
N VAL A 197 29.40 15.56 22.45
CA VAL A 197 30.26 16.40 21.62
C VAL A 197 29.40 17.59 21.21
N GLU A 198 29.93 18.81 21.39
CA GLU A 198 29.39 20.04 20.81
C GLU A 198 29.05 19.84 19.32
N MET A 199 27.95 20.45 18.88
CA MET A 199 27.45 20.52 17.50
C MET A 199 28.48 20.18 16.41
N GLY A 200 28.25 19.11 15.63
CA GLY A 200 29.03 18.94 14.38
C GLY A 200 29.28 17.54 13.84
N VAL A 201 28.79 16.45 14.45
CA VAL A 201 28.91 15.11 13.84
C VAL A 201 27.62 14.78 13.11
N GLY A 202 27.63 14.97 11.79
CA GLY A 202 26.52 14.50 10.97
C GLY A 202 26.55 13.00 10.75
N TYR A 203 25.39 12.36 10.61
CA TYR A 203 25.27 10.94 10.30
C TYR A 203 24.15 10.67 9.30
N VAL A 204 24.29 9.58 8.54
CA VAL A 204 23.26 9.10 7.61
C VAL A 204 22.36 8.11 8.35
N HIS A 205 21.08 8.43 8.41
CA HIS A 205 20.05 7.57 8.97
C HIS A 205 19.22 6.92 7.85
N PHE A 206 18.69 5.73 8.13
CA PHE A 206 17.75 5.03 7.25
C PHE A 206 16.46 4.77 8.00
N THR A 207 15.38 5.41 7.60
CA THR A 207 14.04 5.19 8.17
C THR A 207 13.17 4.37 7.24
N GLN A 208 12.35 3.49 7.81
CA GLN A 208 11.26 2.78 7.14
C GLN A 208 9.90 3.47 7.36
N ASP A 209 9.85 4.49 8.21
CA ASP A 209 8.65 5.31 8.35
C ASP A 209 8.56 6.26 7.16
N LEU A 210 7.66 5.90 6.25
CA LEU A 210 7.39 6.60 5.01
C LEU A 210 6.21 7.57 5.11
N THR A 211 5.46 7.54 6.22
CA THR A 211 4.13 8.18 6.34
C THR A 211 4.17 9.71 6.25
N VAL A 212 5.29 10.32 6.59
CA VAL A 212 5.48 11.78 6.67
C VAL A 212 6.29 12.36 5.51
N TRP A 213 6.85 11.51 4.65
CA TRP A 213 7.72 11.94 3.55
C TRP A 213 6.91 12.28 2.31
N GLN A 214 7.21 13.42 1.70
CA GLN A 214 6.51 13.93 0.52
C GLN A 214 7.43 13.90 -0.68
N PHE A 215 6.90 13.56 -1.85
CA PHE A 215 7.66 13.64 -3.10
C PHE A 215 8.08 15.09 -3.37
N LYS A 216 9.35 15.28 -3.73
CA LYS A 216 9.89 16.61 -4.06
C LYS A 216 10.34 16.73 -5.50
N GLU A 217 11.20 15.80 -5.93
CA GLU A 217 11.87 15.89 -7.22
C GLU A 217 12.32 14.50 -7.67
N ARG A 218 12.30 14.27 -8.98
CA ARG A 218 12.84 13.07 -9.62
C ARG A 218 14.00 13.44 -10.53
N PRO A 219 15.26 13.27 -10.08
CA PRO A 219 16.42 13.54 -10.92
C PRO A 219 16.48 12.57 -12.12
N ALA A 220 16.72 13.10 -13.32
CA ALA A 220 16.64 12.33 -14.57
C ALA A 220 17.76 11.28 -14.74
N ASP A 221 18.97 11.60 -14.25
CA ASP A 221 20.19 10.80 -14.46
C ASP A 221 20.63 10.02 -13.21
N ALA A 222 19.68 9.68 -12.33
CA ALA A 222 19.98 9.00 -11.08
C ALA A 222 20.30 7.50 -11.28
N ILE A 223 21.54 7.10 -10.97
CA ILE A 223 22.00 5.71 -11.11
C ILE A 223 22.17 5.06 -9.73
N ASP A 224 21.42 4.00 -9.45
CA ASP A 224 21.38 3.31 -8.14
C ASP A 224 22.77 2.95 -7.60
N ALA A 225 23.61 2.32 -8.42
CA ALA A 225 24.93 1.86 -8.00
C ALA A 225 25.86 3.03 -7.61
N GLU A 226 25.74 4.16 -8.29
CA GLU A 226 26.54 5.35 -8.00
C GLU A 226 26.05 6.05 -6.73
N ILE A 227 24.74 6.05 -6.49
CA ILE A 227 24.14 6.63 -5.27
C ILE A 227 24.58 5.82 -4.05
N GLU A 228 24.47 4.49 -4.09
CA GLU A 228 24.92 3.62 -2.99
C GLU A 228 26.44 3.78 -2.74
N ALA A 229 27.25 3.83 -3.80
CA ALA A 229 28.70 4.05 -3.68
C ALA A 229 29.02 5.39 -3.02
N ARG A 230 28.30 6.46 -3.39
CA ARG A 230 28.44 7.79 -2.78
C ARG A 230 28.02 7.80 -1.31
N ILE A 231 26.88 7.20 -0.98
CA ILE A 231 26.40 7.09 0.41
C ILE A 231 27.41 6.32 1.27
N ALA A 232 27.88 5.16 0.80
CA ALA A 232 28.86 4.34 1.53
C ALA A 232 30.19 5.08 1.73
N LYS A 233 30.67 5.78 0.69
CA LYS A 233 31.87 6.62 0.77
C LYS A 233 31.69 7.74 1.80
N PHE A 234 30.57 8.45 1.75
CA PHE A 234 30.26 9.53 2.70
C PHE A 234 30.18 9.02 4.15
N GLN A 235 29.56 7.87 4.38
CA GLN A 235 29.55 7.22 5.70
C GLN A 235 30.95 6.88 6.21
N ALA A 236 31.83 6.37 5.35
CA ALA A 236 33.23 6.12 5.72
C ALA A 236 34.00 7.41 6.03
N GLU A 237 33.72 8.50 5.30
CA GLU A 237 34.30 9.82 5.54
C GLU A 237 33.83 10.42 6.87
N ILE A 238 32.56 10.23 7.26
CA ILE A 238 32.05 10.61 8.59
C ILE A 238 32.84 9.88 9.69
N CYS A 239 32.97 8.56 9.58
CA CYS A 239 33.66 7.73 10.57
C CYS A 239 35.14 8.12 10.74
N THR A 240 35.77 8.61 9.68
CA THR A 240 37.18 9.03 9.68
C THR A 240 37.37 10.53 9.96
N GLY A 241 36.29 11.29 10.19
CA GLY A 241 36.34 12.73 10.42
C GLY A 241 36.76 13.55 9.20
N ARG A 242 36.64 12.99 7.99
CA ARG A 242 37.02 13.62 6.71
C ARG A 242 35.82 14.13 5.91
N ALA A 243 34.60 13.85 6.36
CA ALA A 243 33.40 14.32 5.70
C ALA A 243 33.39 15.86 5.65
N LYS A 244 33.14 16.39 4.45
CA LYS A 244 32.92 17.83 4.27
C LYS A 244 31.47 18.14 4.64
N PHE A 245 31.28 19.09 5.55
CA PHE A 245 29.95 19.61 5.87
C PHE A 245 29.75 20.96 5.15
N TRP A 246 28.57 21.16 4.56
CA TRP A 246 28.25 22.32 3.73
C TRP A 246 27.71 23.47 4.58
N ASN A 247 28.63 24.20 5.23
CA ASN A 247 28.39 25.33 6.12
C ASN A 247 27.65 25.02 7.44
N GLN A 248 27.80 25.93 8.41
CA GLN A 248 27.11 25.98 9.71
C GLN A 248 25.59 26.22 9.61
N LEU A 249 24.99 26.10 8.42
CA LEU A 249 23.57 26.35 8.20
C LEU A 249 22.78 25.04 8.31
N SER A 250 21.57 25.13 8.84
CA SER A 250 20.65 24.01 9.12
C SER A 250 20.20 23.19 7.88
N TYR A 251 20.68 23.53 6.67
CA TYR A 251 20.22 22.98 5.38
C TYR A 251 21.22 22.00 4.75
N ASN A 252 22.00 21.31 5.58
CA ASN A 252 22.98 20.33 5.11
C ASN A 252 22.34 19.09 4.46
N CYS A 253 21.10 18.75 4.83
CA CYS A 253 20.39 17.60 4.30
C CYS A 253 20.08 17.71 2.80
N GLU A 254 19.76 18.91 2.28
CA GLU A 254 19.53 19.10 0.85
C GLU A 254 20.82 18.97 0.04
N HIS A 255 21.91 19.61 0.50
CA HIS A 255 23.23 19.50 -0.15
C HIS A 255 23.67 18.06 -0.25
N TRP A 256 23.57 17.33 0.86
CA TRP A 256 23.90 15.92 0.90
C TRP A 256 23.02 15.11 -0.06
N ALA A 257 21.69 15.27 0.02
CA ALA A 257 20.77 14.49 -0.81
C ALA A 257 21.03 14.70 -2.31
N ARG A 258 21.29 15.94 -2.71
CA ARG A 258 21.60 16.29 -4.10
C ARG A 258 22.99 15.83 -4.53
N GLU A 259 24.01 15.90 -3.68
CA GLU A 259 25.33 15.32 -4.01
C GLU A 259 25.23 13.81 -4.21
N MET A 260 24.49 13.12 -3.33
CA MET A 260 24.32 11.68 -3.41
C MET A 260 23.54 11.25 -4.65
N VAL A 261 22.55 12.03 -5.10
CA VAL A 261 21.74 11.66 -6.28
C VAL A 261 22.34 12.22 -7.58
N CYS A 262 22.60 13.53 -7.63
CA CYS A 262 23.00 14.27 -8.84
C CYS A 262 24.52 14.42 -9.00
N GLY A 263 25.32 14.19 -7.96
CA GLY A 263 26.79 14.24 -8.02
C GLY A 263 27.37 15.59 -7.64
N GLU A 264 26.51 16.60 -7.50
CA GLU A 264 26.87 17.96 -7.14
C GLU A 264 26.04 18.41 -5.93
N ALA A 265 26.73 18.97 -4.93
CA ALA A 265 26.09 19.51 -3.74
C ALA A 265 25.54 20.92 -4.03
N TYR A 266 24.24 21.12 -3.85
CA TYR A 266 23.61 22.44 -3.88
C TYR A 266 22.37 22.49 -2.97
N SER A 267 21.89 23.70 -2.63
CA SER A 267 20.65 23.86 -1.85
C SER A 267 19.80 25.01 -2.37
N THR A 268 18.62 24.65 -2.86
CA THR A 268 17.59 25.60 -3.28
C THR A 268 17.05 26.41 -2.11
N GLN A 269 17.07 25.85 -0.89
CA GLN A 269 16.67 26.57 0.33
C GLN A 269 17.65 27.69 0.68
N VAL A 270 18.96 27.43 0.61
CA VAL A 270 19.99 28.47 0.82
C VAL A 270 19.93 29.54 -0.25
N GLU A 271 19.70 29.17 -1.51
CA GLU A 271 19.51 30.13 -2.60
C GLU A 271 18.30 31.05 -2.35
N LYS A 272 17.17 30.49 -1.90
CA LYS A 272 15.97 31.26 -1.56
C LYS A 272 16.22 32.23 -0.40
N LEU A 273 16.94 31.81 0.64
CA LEU A 273 17.29 32.67 1.76
C LEU A 273 18.16 33.86 1.32
N ARG A 274 19.20 33.59 0.53
CA ARG A 274 20.09 34.64 0.00
C ARG A 274 19.37 35.64 -0.90
N LYS A 275 18.28 35.24 -1.56
CA LYS A 275 17.42 36.14 -2.34
C LYS A 275 16.53 36.99 -1.43
N LYS A 276 15.91 36.39 -0.41
CA LYS A 276 15.10 37.14 0.58
C LYS A 276 15.88 38.21 1.34
N ASP A 277 17.16 37.98 1.64
CA ASP A 277 18.00 38.97 2.32
C ASP A 277 18.43 40.14 1.41
N ARG A 278 18.15 40.07 0.10
CA ARG A 278 18.48 41.12 -0.89
C ARG A 278 17.27 41.99 -1.28
N ASP A 279 16.07 41.57 -0.93
CA ASP A 279 14.80 42.28 -1.15
C ASP A 279 14.38 43.03 0.12
#